data_AF-A0A7S3IAU6-F1
#
_entry.id   AF-A0A7S3IAU6-F1
#
_cell.length_a   1.000
_cell.length_b   1.000
_cell.length_c   1.000
_cell.angle_alpha   90.00
_cell.angle_beta   90.00
_cell.angle_gamma   90.00
#
_symmetry.space_group_name_H-M   'P 1'
#
loop_
_entity.id
_entity.type
_entity.pdbx_description
1 polymer ?
#
loop_
_entity_poly.entity_id
_entity_poly.type
_entity_poly.pdbx_seq_one_letter_code
_entity_poly.pdbx_strand_id
1 'polypeptide(L)'
;GKSQSQDLYVTNTGTTAVIYEWKKFAREDHIKSKKSDGIRRVFCHHAQGILQPSETKRFVFTFSSSKPGLFTEEWDLLTDPLLKTPIPQVIVTGWAYEDDLYVADRFYMEEELNKRAVVHSAEEVISDIVRSVRTPTPPPPDLEDPKQCQEQFEYRNLQYSVWYTPE
;
A
#
# COMPACT_ATOMS: atom_id res chain seq x y z
N GLY A 1 9.60 11.50 -14.22
CA GLY A 1 8.16 11.77 -14.13
C GLY A 1 7.69 12.30 -15.46
N LYS A 2 6.51 11.87 -15.92
CA LYS A 2 5.83 12.48 -17.08
C LYS A 2 5.39 13.89 -16.67
N SER A 3 5.50 14.86 -17.57
CA SER A 3 4.99 16.22 -17.36
C SER A 3 3.63 16.40 -18.04
N GLN A 4 2.75 17.16 -17.42
CA GLN A 4 1.47 17.56 -18.00
C GLN A 4 1.38 19.09 -18.02
N SER A 5 0.82 19.65 -19.08
CA SER A 5 0.66 21.10 -19.24
C SER A 5 -0.80 21.46 -19.47
N GLN A 6 -1.20 22.62 -18.97
CA GLN A 6 -2.52 23.20 -19.13
C GLN A 6 -2.41 24.66 -19.56
N ASP A 7 -3.23 25.06 -20.52
CA ASP A 7 -3.28 26.43 -21.03
C ASP A 7 -4.30 27.25 -20.22
N LEU A 8 -3.93 28.49 -19.91
CA LEU A 8 -4.76 29.53 -19.31
C LEU A 8 -4.74 30.77 -20.21
N TYR A 9 -5.91 31.32 -20.50
CA TYR A 9 -6.04 32.52 -21.32
C TYR A 9 -6.47 33.69 -20.44
N VAL A 10 -5.76 34.81 -20.57
CA VAL A 10 -6.05 36.05 -19.84
C VAL A 10 -6.18 37.17 -20.84
N THR A 11 -7.23 37.95 -20.71
CA THR A 11 -7.52 39.09 -21.58
C THR A 11 -7.48 40.38 -20.77
N ASN A 12 -6.74 41.37 -21.25
CA ASN A 12 -6.81 42.71 -20.68
C ASN A 12 -8.07 43.42 -21.20
N THR A 13 -9.08 43.52 -20.35
CA THR A 13 -10.34 44.21 -20.63
C THR A 13 -10.29 45.70 -20.32
N GLY A 14 -9.15 46.20 -19.85
CA GLY A 14 -8.91 47.60 -19.57
C GLY A 14 -8.51 48.42 -20.80
N THR A 15 -8.29 49.71 -20.58
CA THR A 15 -7.89 50.67 -21.62
C THR A 15 -6.40 51.00 -21.62
N THR A 16 -5.63 50.44 -20.67
CA THR A 16 -4.20 50.71 -20.49
C THR A 16 -3.42 49.40 -20.47
N ALA A 17 -2.16 49.46 -20.92
CA ALA A 17 -1.26 48.32 -20.84
C ALA A 17 -0.94 47.99 -19.38
N VAL A 18 -0.89 46.70 -19.07
CA VAL A 18 -0.64 46.20 -17.71
C VAL A 18 0.64 45.37 -17.72
N ILE A 19 1.59 45.73 -16.87
CA ILE A 19 2.74 44.88 -16.56
C ILE A 19 2.25 43.79 -15.63
N TYR A 20 2.56 42.53 -15.93
CA TYR A 20 2.12 41.41 -15.13
C TYR A 20 3.29 40.52 -14.67
N GLU A 21 3.11 39.88 -13.53
CA GLU A 21 4.00 38.86 -12.98
C GLU A 21 3.20 37.74 -12.31
N TRP A 22 3.38 36.51 -12.76
CA TRP A 22 2.92 35.30 -12.09
C TRP A 22 3.87 34.93 -10.96
N LYS A 23 3.36 34.94 -9.74
CA LYS A 23 4.12 34.57 -8.54
C LYS A 23 3.45 33.41 -7.83
N LYS A 24 4.25 32.43 -7.41
CA LYS A 24 3.77 31.36 -6.53
C LYS A 24 3.38 31.96 -5.18
N PHE A 25 2.15 31.72 -4.75
CA PHE A 25 1.68 32.09 -3.42
C PHE A 25 2.36 31.19 -2.39
N ALA A 26 3.13 31.81 -1.49
CA ALA A 26 3.81 31.11 -0.41
C ALA A 26 2.86 31.05 0.80
N ARG A 27 2.10 29.97 0.92
CA ARG A 27 1.34 29.69 2.14
C ARG A 27 2.30 29.19 3.22
N GLU A 28 2.23 29.77 4.42
CA GLU A 28 2.91 29.19 5.58
C GLU A 28 2.32 27.81 5.88
N ASP A 29 3.18 26.79 5.86
CA ASP A 29 2.76 25.42 6.17
C ASP A 29 2.59 25.29 7.69
N HIS A 30 1.37 25.54 8.19
CA HIS A 30 1.05 25.36 9.61
C HIS A 30 0.82 23.89 10.00
N ILE A 31 0.85 22.97 9.03
CA ILE A 31 0.65 21.54 9.24
C ILE A 31 2.01 20.88 9.45
N LYS A 32 2.36 20.58 10.71
CA LYS A 32 3.64 19.95 11.08
C LYS A 32 3.89 18.58 10.40
N SER A 33 2.82 17.84 10.06
CA SER A 33 2.92 16.55 9.37
C SER A 33 3.17 16.68 7.86
N LYS A 34 2.97 17.88 7.29
CA LYS A 34 3.16 18.13 5.87
C LYS A 34 4.65 18.28 5.61
N LYS A 35 5.31 17.17 5.24
CA LYS A 35 6.71 17.15 4.84
C LYS A 35 6.84 17.74 3.43
N SER A 36 6.74 19.06 3.32
CA SER A 36 7.14 19.75 2.09
C SER A 36 8.62 19.49 1.86
N ASP A 37 8.97 18.89 0.72
CA ASP A 37 10.36 18.64 0.36
C ASP A 37 11.04 19.85 -0.31
N GLY A 38 10.34 20.98 -0.36
CA GLY A 38 10.84 22.23 -0.94
C GLY A 38 10.98 22.22 -2.47
N ILE A 39 10.65 21.10 -3.13
CA ILE A 39 10.81 20.96 -4.57
C ILE A 39 9.63 21.61 -5.29
N ARG A 40 9.94 22.59 -6.16
CA ARG A 40 8.95 23.21 -7.06
C ARG A 40 8.58 22.23 -8.17
N ARG A 41 7.28 22.01 -8.37
CA ARG A 41 6.75 21.05 -9.36
C ARG A 41 5.90 21.71 -10.44
N VAL A 42 5.40 22.91 -10.18
CA VAL A 42 4.62 23.70 -11.13
C VAL A 42 5.44 24.85 -11.70
N PHE A 43 5.39 25.00 -13.02
CA PHE A 43 6.10 26.02 -13.78
C PHE A 43 5.14 26.78 -14.68
N CYS A 44 5.20 28.12 -14.67
CA CYS A 44 4.44 28.96 -15.58
C CYS A 44 5.39 29.47 -16.68
N HIS A 45 5.08 29.18 -17.93
CA HIS A 45 5.81 29.71 -19.08
C HIS A 45 5.41 31.18 -19.30
N HIS A 46 6.40 32.05 -19.55
CA HIS A 46 6.21 33.50 -19.70
C HIS A 46 5.57 34.18 -18.47
N ALA A 47 6.12 33.89 -17.29
CA ALA A 47 5.60 34.38 -16.02
C ALA A 47 5.53 35.91 -15.91
N GLN A 48 6.32 36.68 -16.66
CA GLN A 48 6.32 38.14 -16.62
C GLN A 48 6.17 38.74 -18.02
N GLY A 49 5.63 39.94 -18.09
CA GLY A 49 5.56 40.69 -19.35
C GLY A 49 4.61 41.88 -19.29
N ILE A 50 4.24 42.36 -20.47
CA ILE A 50 3.26 43.43 -20.66
C ILE A 50 2.07 42.84 -21.43
N LEU A 51 0.86 43.24 -21.06
CA LEU A 51 -0.39 42.88 -21.70
C LEU A 51 -1.10 44.15 -22.19
N GLN A 52 -1.20 44.31 -23.51
CA GLN A 52 -1.78 45.50 -24.14
C GLN A 52 -3.31 45.54 -23.97
N PRO A 53 -3.94 46.72 -24.10
CA PRO A 53 -5.40 46.83 -24.08
C PRO A 53 -6.03 45.90 -25.11
N SER A 54 -7.06 45.16 -24.71
CA SER A 54 -7.77 44.16 -25.54
C SER A 54 -6.92 42.97 -26.01
N GLU A 55 -5.68 42.82 -25.53
CA GLU A 55 -4.85 41.67 -25.85
C GLU A 55 -5.28 40.45 -25.02
N THR A 56 -5.40 39.29 -25.69
CA THR A 56 -5.54 38.00 -25.03
C THR A 56 -4.22 37.24 -25.13
N LYS A 57 -3.67 36.87 -23.97
CA LYS A 57 -2.42 36.14 -23.88
C LYS A 57 -2.64 34.74 -23.30
N ARG A 58 -1.91 33.79 -23.86
CA ARG A 58 -1.90 32.40 -23.42
C ARG A 58 -0.73 32.16 -22.47
N PHE A 59 -1.03 31.65 -21.29
CA PHE A 59 -0.09 31.16 -20.28
C PHE A 59 -0.15 29.65 -20.21
N VAL A 60 1.00 28.99 -20.10
CA VAL A 60 1.07 27.54 -19.99
C VAL A 60 1.60 27.19 -18.62
N PHE A 61 0.84 26.39 -17.87
CA PHE A 61 1.27 25.85 -16.59
C PHE A 61 1.64 24.38 -16.78
N THR A 62 2.88 24.03 -16.47
CA THR A 62 3.40 22.66 -16.53
C THR A 62 3.61 22.11 -15.14
N PHE A 63 3.04 20.94 -14.86
CA PHE A 63 3.28 20.14 -13.66
C PHE A 63 4.19 18.96 -13.99
N SER A 64 5.18 18.71 -13.15
CA SER A 64 6.03 17.52 -13.21
C SER A 64 6.52 17.12 -11.81
N SER A 65 6.46 15.84 -11.49
CA SER A 65 7.00 15.27 -10.25
C SER A 65 7.69 13.94 -10.51
N SER A 66 8.80 13.70 -9.80
CA SER A 66 9.46 12.39 -9.73
C SER A 66 8.90 11.52 -8.61
N LYS A 67 8.26 12.12 -7.61
CA LYS A 67 7.65 11.41 -6.48
C LYS A 67 6.15 11.26 -6.69
N PRO A 68 5.58 10.08 -6.41
CA PRO A 68 4.14 9.91 -6.39
C PRO A 68 3.52 10.76 -5.28
N GLY A 69 2.28 11.22 -5.51
CA GLY A 69 1.53 12.03 -4.55
C GLY A 69 0.63 13.06 -5.19
N LEU A 70 -0.13 13.75 -4.32
CA LEU A 70 -0.98 14.88 -4.66
C LEU A 70 -0.26 16.18 -4.31
N PHE A 71 -0.12 17.07 -5.29
CA PHE A 71 0.56 18.35 -5.13
C PHE A 71 -0.35 19.49 -5.57
N THR A 72 -0.48 20.50 -4.74
CA THR A 72 -1.27 21.71 -5.03
C THR A 72 -0.39 22.94 -4.86
N GLU A 73 -0.34 23.78 -5.88
CA GLU A 73 0.34 25.08 -5.85
C GLU A 73 -0.65 26.20 -6.22
N GLU A 74 -0.60 27.29 -5.47
CA GLU A 74 -1.43 28.49 -5.68
C GLU A 74 -0.57 29.58 -6.34
N TRP A 75 -1.15 30.31 -7.30
CA TRP A 75 -0.46 31.31 -8.11
C TRP A 75 -1.25 32.61 -8.18
N ASP A 76 -0.58 33.72 -7.90
CA ASP A 76 -1.11 35.08 -8.02
C ASP A 76 -0.63 35.73 -9.32
N LEU A 77 -1.52 36.48 -9.96
CA LEU A 77 -1.19 37.38 -11.05
C LEU A 77 -1.04 38.81 -10.51
N LEU A 78 0.20 39.19 -10.22
CA LEU A 78 0.55 40.55 -9.85
C LEU A 78 0.48 41.45 -11.08
N THR A 79 -0.01 42.67 -10.90
CA THR A 79 -0.24 43.62 -11.99
C THR A 79 0.16 45.03 -11.58
N ASP A 80 0.74 45.76 -12.53
CA ASP A 80 1.05 47.19 -12.40
C ASP A 80 0.62 47.93 -13.70
N PRO A 81 -0.33 48.87 -13.64
CA PRO A 81 -1.04 49.35 -12.43
C PRO A 81 -1.94 48.28 -11.80
N LEU A 82 -2.18 48.42 -10.50
CA LEU A 82 -3.10 47.55 -9.76
C LEU A 82 -4.50 47.59 -10.37
N LEU A 83 -5.09 46.41 -10.55
CA LEU A 83 -6.43 46.27 -11.08
C LEU A 83 -7.49 46.77 -10.10
N LYS A 84 -8.56 47.38 -10.62
CA LYS A 84 -9.72 47.81 -9.82
C LYS A 84 -10.44 46.63 -9.19
N THR A 85 -10.48 45.51 -9.90
CA THR A 85 -11.07 44.25 -9.44
C THR A 85 -9.96 43.20 -9.32
N PRO A 86 -9.78 42.57 -8.16
CA PRO A 86 -8.78 41.53 -7.98
C PRO A 86 -9.12 40.32 -8.85
N ILE A 87 -8.07 39.72 -9.44
CA ILE A 87 -8.19 38.48 -10.20
C ILE A 87 -8.11 37.29 -9.23
N PRO A 88 -8.95 36.25 -9.38
CA PRO A 88 -8.88 35.06 -8.55
C PRO A 88 -7.54 34.33 -8.72
N GLN A 89 -7.06 33.72 -7.65
CA GLN A 89 -5.85 32.90 -7.68
C GLN A 89 -6.02 31.69 -8.58
N VAL A 90 -4.94 31.31 -9.26
CA VAL A 90 -4.89 30.09 -10.05
C VAL A 90 -4.39 28.95 -9.16
N ILE A 91 -5.19 27.90 -9.03
CA ILE A 91 -4.83 26.70 -8.28
C ILE A 91 -4.46 25.61 -9.28
N VAL A 92 -3.22 25.15 -9.22
CA VAL A 92 -2.73 24.04 -10.02
C VAL A 92 -2.63 22.81 -9.13
N THR A 93 -3.42 21.78 -9.44
CA THR A 93 -3.37 20.49 -8.74
C THR A 93 -2.86 19.42 -9.68
N GLY A 94 -1.79 18.73 -9.27
CA GLY A 94 -1.15 17.67 -10.04
C GLY A 94 -1.10 16.37 -9.25
N TRP A 95 -1.42 15.27 -9.94
CA TRP A 95 -1.31 13.92 -9.40
C TRP A 95 -0.13 13.23 -10.08
N ALA A 96 0.77 12.70 -9.28
CA ALA A 96 1.85 11.86 -9.75
C ALA A 96 1.62 10.43 -9.23
N TYR A 97 1.58 9.49 -10.16
CA TYR A 97 1.43 8.07 -9.85
C TYR A 97 2.74 7.35 -10.12
N GLU A 98 2.97 6.28 -9.37
CA GLU A 98 4.00 5.31 -9.63
C GLU A 98 3.29 4.03 -10.07
N ASP A 99 3.69 3.49 -11.23
CA ASP A 99 3.11 2.27 -11.75
C ASP A 99 3.56 1.09 -10.87
N ASP A 100 2.62 0.25 -10.45
CA ASP A 100 2.93 -0.99 -9.73
C ASP A 100 3.44 -2.02 -10.74
N LEU A 101 4.76 -2.18 -10.80
CA LEU A 101 5.42 -3.11 -11.73
C LEU A 101 5.21 -4.58 -11.35
N TYR A 102 4.79 -4.87 -10.11
CA TYR A 102 4.74 -6.21 -9.54
C TYR A 102 3.30 -6.71 -9.31
N VAL A 103 2.30 -6.09 -9.96
CA VAL A 103 0.90 -6.51 -9.83
C VAL A 103 0.71 -8.00 -10.16
N ALA A 104 1.31 -8.47 -11.27
CA ALA A 104 1.19 -9.85 -11.70
C ALA A 104 1.87 -10.81 -10.72
N ASP A 105 3.07 -10.47 -10.26
CA ASP A 105 3.82 -11.28 -9.31
C ASP A 105 3.09 -11.37 -7.96
N ARG A 106 2.53 -10.26 -7.46
CA ARG A 106 1.71 -10.26 -6.24
C ARG A 106 0.50 -11.18 -6.39
N PHE A 107 -0.21 -11.10 -7.51
CA PHE A 107 -1.38 -11.94 -7.76
C PHE A 107 -1.00 -13.43 -7.80
N TYR A 108 0.08 -13.77 -8.50
CA TYR A 108 0.60 -15.14 -8.56
C TYR A 108 1.01 -15.64 -7.17
N MET A 109 1.72 -14.82 -6.39
CA MET A 109 2.12 -15.16 -5.02
C MET A 109 0.91 -15.37 -4.10
N GLU A 110 -0.10 -14.49 -4.17
CA GLU A 110 -1.33 -14.64 -3.40
C GLU A 110 -2.07 -15.94 -3.74
N GLU A 111 -2.17 -16.28 -5.03
CA GLU A 111 -2.81 -17.52 -5.47
C GLU A 111 -2.06 -18.76 -4.95
N GLU A 112 -0.74 -18.76 -5.06
CA GLU A 112 0.12 -19.85 -4.61
C GLU A 112 0.09 -20.02 -3.08
N LEU A 113 0.11 -18.91 -2.34
CA LEU A 113 -0.06 -18.92 -0.88
C LEU A 113 -1.42 -19.48 -0.48
N ASN A 114 -2.49 -19.07 -1.17
CA ASN A 114 -3.84 -19.55 -0.89
C ASN A 114 -3.96 -21.07 -1.11
N LYS A 115 -3.38 -21.59 -2.21
CA LYS A 115 -3.34 -23.05 -2.47
C LYS A 115 -2.68 -23.81 -1.32
N ARG A 116 -1.52 -23.34 -0.86
CA ARG A 116 -0.80 -23.97 0.27
C ARG A 116 -1.57 -23.86 1.57
N ALA A 117 -2.17 -22.71 1.85
CA ALA A 117 -2.96 -22.50 3.05
C ALA A 117 -4.16 -23.46 3.13
N VAL A 118 -4.86 -23.67 2.01
CA VAL A 118 -5.97 -24.63 1.92
C VAL A 118 -5.51 -26.06 2.21
N VAL A 119 -4.41 -26.49 1.58
CA VAL A 119 -3.86 -27.85 1.80
C VAL A 119 -3.45 -28.03 3.25
N HIS A 120 -2.67 -27.09 3.79
CA HIS A 120 -2.20 -27.16 5.17
C HIS A 120 -3.34 -27.17 6.19
N SER A 121 -4.38 -26.35 5.95
CA SER A 121 -5.57 -26.35 6.81
C SER A 121 -6.29 -27.69 6.82
N ALA A 122 -6.39 -28.37 5.67
CA ALA A 122 -6.96 -29.70 5.60
C ALA A 122 -6.10 -30.75 6.34
N GLU A 123 -4.77 -30.67 6.19
CA GLU A 123 -3.83 -31.54 6.91
C GLU A 123 -3.94 -31.38 8.43
N GLU A 124 -4.04 -30.14 8.92
CA GLU A 124 -4.20 -29.83 10.33
C GLU A 124 -5.51 -30.43 10.89
N VAL A 125 -6.62 -30.23 10.19
CA VAL A 125 -7.92 -30.81 10.58
C VAL A 125 -7.86 -32.34 10.63
N ILE A 126 -7.24 -32.99 9.64
CA ILE A 126 -7.10 -34.45 9.61
C ILE A 126 -6.21 -34.92 10.78
N SER A 127 -5.08 -34.25 11.00
CA SER A 127 -4.17 -34.55 12.11
C SER A 127 -4.88 -34.49 13.46
N ASP A 128 -5.70 -33.46 13.69
CA ASP A 128 -6.47 -33.30 14.91
C ASP A 128 -7.53 -34.40 15.11
N ILE A 129 -8.19 -34.82 14.04
CA ILE A 129 -9.14 -35.94 14.08
C ILE A 129 -8.40 -37.23 14.47
N VAL A 130 -7.29 -37.54 13.80
CA VAL A 130 -6.50 -38.76 14.06
C VAL A 130 -6.00 -38.78 15.50
N ARG A 131 -5.48 -37.66 16.00
CA ARG A 131 -5.00 -37.53 17.38
C ARG A 131 -6.11 -37.74 18.41
N SER A 132 -7.36 -37.41 18.04
CA SER A 132 -8.52 -37.54 18.93
C SER A 132 -9.09 -38.96 18.97
N VAL A 133 -8.67 -39.86 18.07
CA VAL A 133 -9.07 -41.27 18.09
C VAL A 133 -8.43 -41.96 19.30
N ARG A 134 -9.25 -42.37 20.27
CA ARG A 134 -8.80 -43.21 21.37
C ARG A 134 -8.82 -44.67 20.93
N THR A 135 -7.69 -45.35 21.02
CA THR A 135 -7.64 -46.80 20.86
C THR A 135 -8.41 -47.44 22.02
N PRO A 136 -9.29 -48.43 21.77
CA PRO A 136 -9.93 -49.17 22.85
C PRO A 136 -8.86 -49.74 23.79
N THR A 137 -9.10 -49.66 25.10
CA THR A 137 -8.22 -50.32 26.07
C THR A 137 -8.16 -51.80 25.70
N PRO A 138 -6.97 -52.40 25.57
CA PRO A 138 -6.86 -53.82 25.31
C PRO A 138 -7.72 -54.61 26.32
N PRO A 139 -8.41 -55.68 25.89
CA PRO A 139 -9.15 -56.50 26.82
C PRO A 139 -8.20 -56.96 27.94
N PRO A 140 -8.68 -57.03 29.19
CA PRO A 140 -7.88 -57.56 30.27
C PRO A 140 -7.41 -58.97 29.89
N PRO A 141 -6.21 -59.36 30.33
CA PRO A 141 -5.69 -60.69 30.05
C PRO A 141 -6.66 -61.78 30.50
N ASP A 142 -6.82 -62.80 29.68
CA ASP A 142 -7.56 -63.98 30.07
C ASP A 142 -6.72 -64.77 31.07
N LEU A 143 -7.18 -64.80 32.32
CA LEU A 143 -6.52 -65.53 33.40
C LEU A 143 -6.85 -67.03 33.38
N GLU A 144 -7.81 -67.46 32.56
CA GLU A 144 -8.14 -68.87 32.35
C GLU A 144 -7.30 -69.52 31.24
N ASP A 145 -6.67 -68.73 30.36
CA ASP A 145 -5.72 -69.24 29.37
C ASP A 145 -4.35 -69.54 30.03
N PRO A 146 -3.95 -70.82 30.14
CA PRO A 146 -2.68 -71.20 30.75
C PRO A 146 -1.47 -70.58 30.04
N LYS A 147 -1.58 -70.35 28.72
CA LYS A 147 -0.51 -69.80 27.90
C LYS A 147 -0.30 -68.31 28.21
N GLN A 148 -1.39 -67.57 28.35
CA GLN A 148 -1.32 -66.15 28.68
C GLN A 148 -0.82 -65.92 30.12
N CYS A 149 -1.22 -66.78 31.06
CA CYS A 149 -0.69 -66.79 32.42
C CYS A 149 0.82 -67.10 32.46
N GLN A 150 1.28 -68.08 31.67
CA GLN A 150 2.71 -68.38 31.53
C GLN A 150 3.49 -67.16 31.01
N GLU A 151 3.06 -66.58 29.89
CA GLU A 151 3.74 -65.44 29.27
C GLU A 151 3.81 -64.24 30.24
N GLN A 152 2.76 -63.98 31.01
CA GLN A 152 2.77 -62.93 32.03
C GLN A 152 3.69 -63.21 33.21
N PHE A 153 3.70 -64.45 33.69
CA PHE A 153 4.57 -64.85 34.79
C PHE A 153 6.03 -64.69 34.38
N GLU A 154 6.41 -65.20 33.21
CA GLU A 154 7.77 -65.08 32.68
C GLU A 154 8.15 -63.62 32.44
N TYR A 155 7.25 -62.81 31.85
CA TYR A 155 7.48 -61.38 31.65
C TYR A 155 7.73 -60.63 32.97
N ARG A 156 6.92 -60.89 34.01
CA ARG A 156 7.07 -60.24 35.33
C ARG A 156 8.30 -60.71 36.10
N ASN A 157 8.76 -61.94 35.85
CA ASN A 157 9.87 -62.54 36.59
C ASN A 157 11.17 -62.64 35.77
N LEU A 158 11.28 -61.89 34.67
CA LEU A 158 12.47 -61.85 33.81
C LEU A 158 13.76 -61.61 34.60
N GLN A 159 13.70 -60.73 35.61
CA GLN A 159 14.83 -60.39 36.47
C GLN A 159 15.28 -61.51 37.42
N TYR A 160 14.41 -62.49 37.68
CA TYR A 160 14.69 -63.62 38.56
C TYR A 160 15.10 -64.88 37.79
N SER A 161 15.03 -64.87 36.45
CA SER A 161 15.36 -66.01 35.58
C SER A 161 14.60 -67.30 35.97
N VAL A 162 13.35 -67.14 36.40
CA VAL A 162 12.44 -68.26 36.73
C VAL A 162 11.42 -68.45 35.62
N TRP A 163 11.06 -69.70 35.36
CA TRP A 163 10.15 -70.10 34.29
C TRP A 163 8.88 -70.71 34.89
N TYR A 164 7.75 -70.56 34.20
CA TYR A 164 6.52 -71.19 34.65
C TYR A 164 6.64 -72.72 34.53
N THR A 165 6.26 -73.45 35.59
CA THR A 165 6.24 -74.92 35.58
C THR A 165 4.82 -75.36 35.95
N PRO A 166 4.07 -76.03 35.06
CA PRO A 166 2.76 -76.57 35.40
C PRO A 166 2.90 -77.73 36.39
N GLU A 167 1.97 -77.80 37.36
CA GLU A 167 1.83 -78.93 38.30
C GLU A 167 1.29 -80.20 37.63
#